data_AF-A0AAV7KZ66-F1
#
_entry.id   AF-A0AAV7KZ66-F1
#
_cell.length_a   1.000
_cell.length_b   1.000
_cell.length_c   1.000
_cell.angle_alpha   90.00
_cell.angle_beta   90.00
_cell.angle_gamma   90.00
#
_symmetry.space_group_name_H-M   'P 1'
#
loop_
_entity.id
_entity.type
_entity.pdbx_description
1 polymer ?
#
loop_
_entity_poly.entity_id
_entity_poly.type
_entity_poly.pdbx_seq_one_letter_code
_entity_poly.pdbx_strand_id
1 'polypeptide(L)'
;MSAVVIDNGSGMCKAGVAGENAPRSVMSTVVGFPRTRPAMLGAGHREYYVGEEAQAKRGVLRLQFPMEHGVVTSWDDMEKIWRHLYHRALKIKSRSRPVLLTDAPLNPHQNREKMAEVMFEYFQVPAMYVAMQAMLALYASGHTTGVVLDSGDGVTHSVAVFDGHSLTHSVSRLDFAGRDVTMYLSRLLMESGFSFQSSSDREIVRDIKESLCYIALDPKKEPKDLLRAYNLPDGNRIHIGSPLFKAPESLFNPSAAGITEPGIHNMVLSSIKKCDKDIHRDLFGNVVLAGGSTLFTNIHCRLMNEMQEQVASGVQIHVLAPPERIHSSWIGGSILASLQSFAQLWVTANEYNEHGSAVIHRKCL
;
A
#
# COMPACT_ATOMS: atom_id res chain seq x y z
N MET A 1 -24.34 -7.98 11.82
CA MET A 1 -23.68 -6.67 12.03
C MET A 1 -22.68 -6.47 10.90
N SER A 2 -22.50 -5.25 10.38
CA SER A 2 -21.54 -4.99 9.30
C SER A 2 -20.12 -5.34 9.73
N ALA A 3 -19.31 -5.89 8.83
CA ALA A 3 -17.93 -6.27 9.12
C ALA A 3 -17.03 -5.04 9.35
N VAL A 4 -15.91 -5.25 10.05
CA VAL A 4 -14.78 -4.32 10.09
C VAL A 4 -13.88 -4.62 8.90
N VAL A 5 -13.41 -3.59 8.20
CA VAL A 5 -12.47 -3.72 7.08
C VAL A 5 -11.14 -3.10 7.50
N ILE A 6 -10.06 -3.89 7.48
CA ILE A 6 -8.71 -3.47 7.82
C ILE A 6 -7.80 -3.70 6.60
N ASP A 7 -7.37 -2.61 5.98
CA ASP A 7 -6.36 -2.63 4.92
C ASP A 7 -4.95 -2.49 5.52
N ASN A 8 -4.17 -3.58 5.47
CA ASN A 8 -2.83 -3.66 6.02
C ASN A 8 -1.79 -3.16 5.00
N GLY A 9 -1.49 -1.87 5.02
CA GLY A 9 -0.42 -1.29 4.19
C GLY A 9 0.90 -1.15 4.96
N SER A 10 2.04 -1.32 4.27
CA SER A 10 3.38 -1.18 4.88
C SER A 10 3.70 0.22 5.40
N GLY A 11 3.11 1.25 4.79
CA GLY A 11 3.25 2.65 5.21
C GLY A 11 2.06 3.13 6.02
N MET A 12 0.85 2.87 5.52
CA MET A 12 -0.41 3.32 6.12
C MET A 12 -1.41 2.17 6.24
N CYS A 13 -1.96 1.98 7.43
CA CYS A 13 -3.07 1.09 7.70
C CYS A 13 -4.38 1.87 7.69
N LYS A 14 -5.41 1.32 7.03
CA LYS A 14 -6.74 1.94 6.94
C LYS A 14 -7.77 1.02 7.54
N ALA A 15 -8.68 1.57 8.33
CA ALA A 15 -9.71 0.78 8.99
C ALA A 15 -11.05 1.52 9.02
N GLY A 16 -12.14 0.76 8.96
CA GLY A 16 -13.49 1.28 9.07
C GLY A 16 -14.53 0.17 9.06
N VAL A 17 -15.77 0.53 8.76
CA VAL A 17 -16.90 -0.43 8.76
C VAL A 17 -17.39 -0.62 7.33
N ALA A 18 -17.71 -1.86 6.97
CA ALA A 18 -18.27 -2.18 5.65
C ALA A 18 -19.56 -1.41 5.37
N GLY A 19 -19.70 -0.92 4.13
CA GLY A 19 -20.78 -0.06 3.67
C GLY A 19 -20.50 1.44 3.80
N GLU A 20 -19.35 1.85 4.34
CA GLU A 20 -18.91 3.24 4.36
C GLU A 20 -18.08 3.59 3.12
N ASN A 21 -18.18 4.84 2.68
CA ASN A 21 -17.53 5.35 1.46
C ASN A 21 -16.05 5.68 1.64
N ALA A 22 -15.56 5.78 2.89
CA ALA A 22 -14.18 6.11 3.22
C ALA A 22 -13.78 5.46 4.55
N PRO A 23 -12.49 5.13 4.74
CA PRO A 23 -12.00 4.58 6.00
C PRO A 23 -12.20 5.57 7.15
N ARG A 24 -12.71 5.10 8.30
CA ARG A 24 -12.84 5.91 9.52
C ARG A 24 -11.49 6.32 10.11
N SER A 25 -10.47 5.51 9.89
CA SER A 25 -9.13 5.71 10.41
C SER A 25 -8.11 5.40 9.34
N VAL A 26 -7.18 6.33 9.16
CA VAL A 26 -5.99 6.17 8.32
C VAL A 26 -4.81 6.58 9.19
N MET A 27 -3.86 5.67 9.41
CA MET A 27 -2.73 5.92 10.30
C MET A 27 -1.46 5.26 9.80
N SER A 28 -0.31 5.85 10.14
CA SER A 28 1.00 5.25 9.89
C SER A 28 1.12 3.85 10.52
N THR A 29 1.61 2.87 9.76
CA THR A 29 1.85 1.50 10.24
C THR A 29 3.17 1.45 11.01
N VAL A 30 3.19 2.04 12.20
CA VAL A 30 4.39 2.21 13.02
C VAL A 30 4.10 2.10 14.51
N VAL A 31 5.04 1.49 15.24
CA VAL A 31 5.06 1.42 16.70
C VAL A 31 6.31 2.15 17.21
N GLY A 32 6.15 3.02 18.19
CA GLY A 32 7.24 3.80 18.77
C GLY A 32 7.49 3.44 20.23
N PHE A 33 8.74 3.14 20.57
CA PHE A 33 9.17 2.80 21.93
C PHE A 33 10.06 3.90 22.52
N PRO A 34 9.88 4.30 23.79
CA PRO A 34 10.75 5.29 24.43
C PRO A 34 12.24 4.87 24.39
N ARG A 35 13.13 5.75 23.92
CA ARG A 35 14.58 5.45 23.84
C ARG A 35 15.26 5.36 25.21
N THR A 36 14.78 6.16 26.16
CA THR A 36 15.26 6.18 27.53
C THR A 36 14.17 5.69 28.47
N ARG A 37 14.56 4.89 29.48
CA ARG A 37 13.67 4.61 30.60
C ARG A 37 13.46 5.94 31.35
N PRO A 38 12.22 6.36 31.64
CA PRO A 38 12.00 7.62 32.34
C PRO A 38 12.66 7.56 33.72
N ALA A 39 13.52 8.54 34.04
CA ALA A 39 14.18 8.64 35.34
C ALA A 39 13.20 8.99 36.48
N MET A 40 11.95 9.36 36.16
CA MET A 40 10.88 9.61 37.12
C MET A 40 9.55 9.05 36.62
N LEU A 41 8.95 8.16 37.40
CA LEU A 41 7.58 7.68 37.22
C LEU A 41 6.59 8.78 37.57
N GLY A 42 6.30 9.66 36.62
CA GLY A 42 5.07 10.45 36.60
C GLY A 42 3.96 9.68 35.88
N ALA A 43 2.73 9.73 36.42
CA ALA A 43 1.54 9.13 35.83
C ALA A 43 1.32 9.65 34.39
N GLY A 44 1.60 8.81 33.37
CA GLY A 44 1.37 9.19 31.97
C GLY A 44 2.30 8.55 30.94
N HIS A 45 3.40 7.91 31.34
CA HIS A 45 4.29 7.23 30.39
C HIS A 45 3.70 5.90 29.92
N ARG A 46 3.43 5.78 28.62
CA ARG A 46 3.05 4.52 27.99
C ARG A 46 4.29 3.75 27.54
N GLU A 47 4.18 2.43 27.59
CA GLU A 47 5.23 1.51 27.12
C GLU A 47 5.53 1.67 25.62
N TYR A 48 4.49 1.91 24.82
CA TYR A 48 4.60 2.14 23.39
C TYR A 48 3.54 3.13 22.89
N TYR A 49 3.78 3.67 21.70
CA TYR A 49 2.90 4.56 20.95
C TYR A 49 2.66 3.96 19.56
N VAL A 50 1.53 4.27 18.93
CA VAL A 50 1.15 3.72 17.62
C VAL A 50 0.71 4.84 16.68
N GLY A 51 1.03 4.71 15.40
CA GLY A 51 0.55 5.60 14.35
C GLY A 51 1.03 7.03 14.50
N GLU A 52 0.13 7.99 14.31
CA GLU A 52 0.47 9.41 14.34
C GLU A 52 1.01 9.89 15.71
N GLU A 53 0.59 9.26 16.81
CA GLU A 53 1.15 9.58 18.13
C GLU A 53 2.64 9.17 18.24
N ALA A 54 3.02 8.06 17.60
CA ALA A 54 4.41 7.65 17.51
C ALA A 54 5.20 8.57 16.58
N GLN A 55 4.62 8.94 15.43
CA GLN A 55 5.25 9.85 14.47
C GLN A 55 5.49 11.24 15.07
N ALA A 56 4.53 11.79 15.81
CA ALA A 56 4.66 13.09 16.47
C ALA A 56 5.79 13.11 17.52
N LYS A 57 6.12 11.94 18.10
CA LYS A 57 7.16 11.77 19.13
C LYS A 57 8.45 11.13 18.60
N ARG A 58 8.67 11.13 17.27
CA ARG A 58 9.83 10.48 16.62
C ARG A 58 11.22 10.88 17.15
N GLY A 59 11.35 12.10 17.69
CA GLY A 59 12.62 12.59 18.25
C GLY A 59 13.04 11.88 19.55
N VAL A 60 12.06 11.35 20.31
CA VAL A 60 12.28 10.69 21.60
C VAL A 60 11.94 9.19 21.58
N LEU A 61 11.32 8.72 20.50
CA LEU A 61 10.97 7.31 20.29
C LEU A 61 11.93 6.62 19.32
N ARG A 62 12.10 5.32 19.51
CA ARG A 62 12.62 4.40 18.51
C ARG A 62 11.41 3.85 17.73
N LEU A 63 11.29 4.24 16.47
CA LEU A 63 10.20 3.79 15.60
C LEU A 63 10.53 2.43 14.98
N GLN A 64 9.55 1.54 14.96
CA GLN A 64 9.61 0.21 14.37
C GLN A 64 8.42 0.03 13.44
N PHE A 65 8.68 -0.50 12.24
CA PHE A 65 7.67 -0.78 11.22
C PHE A 65 7.47 -2.29 11.18
N PRO A 66 6.28 -2.82 11.50
CA PRO A 66 6.04 -4.26 11.59
C PRO A 66 5.90 -4.94 10.23
N MET A 67 5.97 -4.17 9.14
CA MET A 67 5.82 -4.66 7.78
C MET A 67 6.97 -4.14 6.90
N GLU A 68 7.54 -5.05 6.14
CA GLU A 68 8.55 -4.78 5.11
C GLU A 68 8.09 -5.42 3.80
N HIS A 69 8.08 -4.64 2.73
CA HIS A 69 7.63 -5.07 1.39
C HIS A 69 6.27 -5.81 1.39
N GLY A 70 5.29 -5.31 2.16
CA GLY A 70 3.96 -5.93 2.24
C GLY A 70 3.88 -7.18 3.12
N VAL A 71 4.98 -7.65 3.70
CA VAL A 71 5.07 -8.85 4.54
C VAL A 71 5.21 -8.43 6.01
N VAL A 72 4.45 -9.06 6.91
CA VAL A 72 4.57 -8.81 8.35
C VAL A 72 5.86 -9.46 8.87
N THR A 73 6.73 -8.66 9.49
CA THR A 73 8.01 -9.10 10.07
C THR A 73 7.99 -9.13 11.59
N SER A 74 7.12 -8.34 12.24
CA SER A 74 6.94 -8.31 13.70
C SER A 74 5.46 -8.48 14.06
N TRP A 75 5.07 -9.70 14.45
CA TRP A 75 3.70 -10.03 14.83
C TRP A 75 3.28 -9.34 16.14
N ASP A 76 4.19 -9.21 17.10
CA ASP A 76 3.94 -8.52 18.36
C ASP A 76 3.59 -7.04 18.13
N ASP A 77 4.23 -6.40 17.16
CA ASP A 77 3.96 -4.99 16.84
C ASP A 77 2.73 -4.84 15.94
N MET A 78 2.48 -5.80 15.05
CA MET A 78 1.25 -5.84 14.27
C MET A 78 0.02 -6.01 15.16
N GLU A 79 0.10 -6.85 16.20
CA GLU A 79 -0.95 -6.98 17.22
C GLU A 79 -1.21 -5.64 17.93
N LYS A 80 -0.17 -4.89 18.32
CA LYS A 80 -0.31 -3.55 18.92
C LYS A 80 -1.04 -2.59 17.98
N ILE A 81 -0.76 -2.66 16.67
CA ILE A 81 -1.45 -1.88 15.64
C ILE A 81 -2.94 -2.24 15.58
N TRP A 82 -3.29 -3.52 15.43
CA TRP A 82 -4.69 -3.94 15.38
C TRP A 82 -5.45 -3.63 16.67
N ARG A 83 -4.81 -3.79 17.83
CA ARG A 83 -5.37 -3.40 19.13
C ARG A 83 -5.65 -1.89 19.17
N HIS A 84 -4.73 -1.06 18.68
CA HIS A 84 -4.95 0.38 18.58
C HIS A 84 -6.15 0.70 17.67
N LEU A 85 -6.28 0.03 16.52
CA LEU A 85 -7.40 0.22 15.59
C LEU A 85 -8.74 -0.13 16.24
N TYR A 86 -8.87 -1.30 16.85
CA TYR A 86 -10.13 -1.70 17.50
C TYR A 86 -10.50 -0.81 18.68
N HIS A 87 -9.56 -0.57 19.61
CA HIS A 87 -9.88 0.09 20.88
C HIS A 87 -9.91 1.61 20.79
N ARG A 88 -8.96 2.23 20.08
CA ARG A 88 -8.82 3.69 20.05
C ARG A 88 -9.46 4.32 18.82
N ALA A 89 -9.18 3.79 17.63
CA ALA A 89 -9.63 4.39 16.39
C ALA A 89 -11.12 4.10 16.13
N LEU A 90 -11.50 2.82 16.08
CA LEU A 90 -12.86 2.40 15.76
C LEU A 90 -13.79 2.36 16.98
N LYS A 91 -13.23 2.15 18.18
CA LYS A 91 -13.97 1.94 19.43
C LYS A 91 -14.98 0.79 19.33
N ILE A 92 -14.59 -0.29 18.66
CA ILE A 92 -15.40 -1.50 18.41
C ILE A 92 -14.74 -2.70 19.11
N LYS A 93 -15.55 -3.55 19.76
CA LYS A 93 -15.08 -4.83 20.30
C LYS A 93 -14.88 -5.81 19.15
N SER A 94 -13.67 -6.33 18.95
CA SER A 94 -13.33 -7.30 17.89
C SER A 94 -14.29 -8.49 17.86
N ARG A 95 -14.60 -9.08 19.02
CA ARG A 95 -15.53 -10.22 19.15
C ARG A 95 -16.98 -9.98 18.71
N SER A 96 -17.37 -8.73 18.42
CA SER A 96 -18.76 -8.40 18.07
C SER A 96 -19.04 -8.41 16.57
N ARG A 97 -18.02 -8.39 15.70
CA ARG A 97 -18.19 -8.20 14.25
C ARG A 97 -17.16 -9.02 13.46
N PRO A 98 -17.50 -9.55 12.28
CA PRO A 98 -16.52 -10.16 11.37
C PRO A 98 -15.45 -9.15 10.93
N VAL A 99 -14.30 -9.65 10.47
CA VAL A 99 -13.19 -8.81 9.99
C VAL A 99 -12.69 -9.21 8.59
N LEU A 100 -12.74 -8.29 7.64
CA LEU A 100 -12.05 -8.42 6.36
C LEU A 100 -10.67 -7.78 6.49
N LEU A 101 -9.63 -8.55 6.21
CA LEU A 101 -8.23 -8.11 6.19
C LEU A 101 -7.71 -8.14 4.76
N THR A 102 -6.81 -7.23 4.44
CA THR A 102 -6.11 -7.26 3.15
C THR A 102 -4.73 -7.88 3.27
N ASP A 103 -4.29 -8.48 2.17
CA ASP A 103 -2.98 -9.08 2.03
C ASP A 103 -2.37 -8.76 0.65
N ALA A 104 -1.04 -8.74 0.59
CA ALA A 104 -0.30 -8.55 -0.64
C ALA A 104 -0.27 -9.86 -1.46
N PRO A 105 -0.14 -9.79 -2.79
CA PRO A 105 0.04 -10.99 -3.60
C PRO A 105 1.33 -11.73 -3.24
N LEU A 106 1.29 -13.06 -3.36
CA LEU A 106 2.43 -13.96 -3.10
C LEU A 106 2.99 -13.88 -1.66
N ASN A 107 2.19 -13.48 -0.68
CA ASN A 107 2.58 -13.53 0.73
C ASN A 107 2.69 -15.01 1.18
N PRO A 108 3.68 -15.37 2.03
CA PRO A 108 3.82 -16.75 2.50
C PRO A 108 2.58 -17.28 3.20
N HIS A 109 2.24 -18.54 2.95
CA HIS A 109 1.07 -19.19 3.56
C HIS A 109 1.12 -19.15 5.09
N GLN A 110 2.30 -19.30 5.70
CA GLN A 110 2.46 -19.23 7.16
C GLN A 110 2.02 -17.87 7.73
N ASN A 111 2.20 -16.78 6.98
CA ASN A 111 1.79 -15.45 7.45
C ASN A 111 0.27 -15.32 7.47
N ARG A 112 -0.43 -15.88 6.48
CA ARG A 112 -1.90 -15.90 6.48
C ARG A 112 -2.45 -16.75 7.63
N GLU A 113 -1.82 -17.89 7.90
CA GLU A 113 -2.16 -18.74 9.04
C GLU A 113 -1.93 -18.02 10.36
N LYS A 114 -0.78 -17.34 10.52
CA LYS A 114 -0.49 -16.57 11.73
C LYS A 114 -1.45 -15.41 11.93
N MET A 115 -1.86 -14.75 10.85
CA MET A 115 -2.91 -13.73 10.90
C MET A 115 -4.24 -14.33 11.39
N ALA A 116 -4.58 -15.55 10.95
CA ALA A 116 -5.78 -16.24 11.40
C ALA A 116 -5.71 -16.60 12.90
N GLU A 117 -4.58 -17.14 13.36
CA GLU A 117 -4.34 -17.43 14.78
C GLU A 117 -4.55 -16.18 15.64
N VAL A 118 -3.91 -15.06 15.30
CA VAL A 118 -4.03 -13.82 16.08
C VAL A 118 -5.49 -13.32 16.08
N MET A 119 -6.19 -13.38 14.95
CA MET A 119 -7.55 -12.87 14.85
C MET A 119 -8.58 -13.74 15.61
N PHE A 120 -8.47 -15.07 15.52
CA PHE A 120 -9.39 -15.98 16.19
C PHE A 120 -9.04 -16.22 17.66
N GLU A 121 -7.77 -16.43 18.00
CA GLU A 121 -7.38 -16.78 19.37
C GLU A 121 -7.32 -15.55 20.28
N TYR A 122 -6.63 -14.49 19.84
CA TYR A 122 -6.43 -13.28 20.65
C TYR A 122 -7.59 -12.29 20.51
N PHE A 123 -7.95 -11.91 19.27
CA PHE A 123 -9.03 -10.95 19.04
C PHE A 123 -10.43 -11.57 19.11
N GLN A 124 -10.55 -12.90 19.10
CA GLN A 124 -11.81 -13.64 19.22
C GLN A 124 -12.87 -13.19 18.22
N VAL A 125 -12.46 -12.91 16.98
CA VAL A 125 -13.40 -12.49 15.94
C VAL A 125 -14.36 -13.63 15.59
N PRO A 126 -15.66 -13.36 15.36
CA PRO A 126 -16.63 -14.41 15.04
C PRO A 126 -16.40 -15.03 13.66
N ALA A 127 -15.85 -14.24 12.73
CA ALA A 127 -15.49 -14.67 11.38
C ALA A 127 -14.45 -13.72 10.78
N MET A 128 -13.66 -14.21 9.82
CA MET A 128 -12.69 -13.41 9.09
C MET A 128 -12.62 -13.79 7.61
N TYR A 129 -12.10 -12.88 6.80
CA TYR A 129 -11.74 -13.12 5.40
C TYR A 129 -10.47 -12.35 5.07
N VAL A 130 -9.60 -12.93 4.24
CA VAL A 130 -8.39 -12.27 3.75
C VAL A 130 -8.53 -12.08 2.25
N ALA A 131 -8.45 -10.83 1.81
CA ALA A 131 -8.62 -10.45 0.41
C ALA A 131 -7.33 -9.87 -0.18
N MET A 132 -7.07 -10.14 -1.45
CA MET A 132 -5.95 -9.53 -2.17
C MET A 132 -6.23 -8.06 -2.48
N GLN A 133 -5.27 -7.17 -2.20
CA GLN A 133 -5.40 -5.72 -2.39
C GLN A 133 -5.80 -5.34 -3.82
N ALA A 134 -5.15 -5.93 -4.83
CA ALA A 134 -5.45 -5.68 -6.23
C ALA A 134 -6.88 -6.05 -6.63
N MET A 135 -7.43 -7.18 -6.14
CA MET A 135 -8.84 -7.55 -6.40
C MET A 135 -9.80 -6.49 -5.88
N LEU A 136 -9.57 -6.04 -4.64
CA LEU A 136 -10.42 -5.02 -4.03
C LEU A 136 -10.31 -3.68 -4.77
N ALA A 137 -9.12 -3.29 -5.20
CA ALA A 137 -8.94 -2.06 -5.96
C ALA A 137 -9.69 -2.08 -7.31
N LEU A 138 -9.75 -3.23 -7.97
CA LEU A 138 -10.54 -3.40 -9.19
C LEU A 138 -12.04 -3.24 -8.90
N TYR A 139 -12.55 -3.89 -7.85
CA TYR A 139 -13.95 -3.76 -7.42
C TYR A 139 -14.33 -2.33 -7.04
N ALA A 140 -13.44 -1.58 -6.42
CA ALA A 140 -13.66 -0.17 -6.12
C ALA A 140 -13.84 0.69 -7.38
N SER A 141 -13.24 0.30 -8.51
CA SER A 141 -13.40 0.96 -9.80
C SER A 141 -14.65 0.51 -10.57
N GLY A 142 -15.40 -0.47 -10.06
CA GLY A 142 -16.60 -1.01 -10.72
C GLY A 142 -16.31 -2.01 -11.85
N HIS A 143 -15.08 -2.52 -11.95
CA HIS A 143 -14.70 -3.52 -12.95
C HIS A 143 -14.51 -4.90 -12.31
N THR A 144 -14.71 -5.96 -13.11
CA THR A 144 -14.43 -7.35 -12.73
C THR A 144 -13.30 -7.98 -13.55
N THR A 145 -12.92 -7.35 -14.66
CA THR A 145 -11.83 -7.75 -15.55
C THR A 145 -10.91 -6.56 -15.79
N GLY A 146 -9.60 -6.78 -15.70
CA GLY A 146 -8.58 -5.76 -15.91
C GLY A 146 -7.24 -6.11 -15.29
N VAL A 147 -6.28 -5.21 -15.41
CA VAL A 147 -4.98 -5.32 -14.72
C VAL A 147 -4.87 -4.23 -13.70
N VAL A 148 -4.55 -4.59 -12.46
CA VAL A 148 -4.32 -3.61 -11.40
C VAL A 148 -2.82 -3.44 -11.19
N LEU A 149 -2.36 -2.20 -11.33
CA LEU A 149 -1.03 -1.77 -10.89
C LEU A 149 -1.19 -1.06 -9.54
N ASP A 150 -0.83 -1.75 -8.47
CA ASP A 150 -0.84 -1.21 -7.11
C ASP A 150 0.59 -0.92 -6.66
N SER A 151 0.89 0.36 -6.39
CA SER A 151 2.17 0.80 -5.87
C SER A 151 1.98 1.51 -4.52
N GLY A 152 2.32 0.79 -3.45
CA GLY A 152 2.20 1.24 -2.07
C GLY A 152 3.45 1.92 -1.53
N ASP A 153 3.69 1.77 -0.22
CA ASP A 153 4.90 2.25 0.44
C ASP A 153 6.06 1.24 0.35
N GLY A 154 5.78 -0.06 0.50
CA GLY A 154 6.82 -1.10 0.53
C GLY A 154 6.90 -2.00 -0.70
N VAL A 155 5.82 -2.12 -1.49
CA VAL A 155 5.75 -3.04 -2.61
C VAL A 155 4.94 -2.46 -3.75
N THR A 156 5.36 -2.78 -4.97
CA THR A 156 4.62 -2.56 -6.20
C THR A 156 4.27 -3.90 -6.83
N HIS A 157 3.01 -4.08 -7.24
CA HIS A 157 2.56 -5.31 -7.88
C HIS A 157 1.62 -5.01 -9.03
N SER A 158 1.69 -5.88 -10.05
CA SER A 158 0.78 -5.91 -11.18
C SER A 158 0.09 -7.26 -11.22
N VAL A 159 -1.24 -7.26 -11.23
CA VAL A 159 -2.05 -8.48 -11.22
C VAL A 159 -3.18 -8.37 -12.23
N ALA A 160 -3.27 -9.35 -13.13
CA ALA A 160 -4.41 -9.49 -14.01
C ALA A 160 -5.55 -10.21 -13.29
N VAL A 161 -6.75 -9.70 -13.50
CA VAL A 161 -8.01 -10.23 -12.97
C VAL A 161 -8.94 -10.41 -14.14
N PHE A 162 -9.63 -11.55 -14.18
CA PHE A 162 -10.59 -11.87 -15.22
C PHE A 162 -11.85 -12.44 -14.57
N ASP A 163 -13.00 -11.82 -14.86
CA ASP A 163 -14.32 -12.22 -14.35
C ASP A 163 -14.37 -12.44 -12.83
N GLY A 164 -13.72 -11.53 -12.08
CA GLY A 164 -13.66 -11.60 -10.61
C GLY A 164 -12.67 -12.63 -10.05
N HIS A 165 -11.85 -13.27 -10.90
CA HIS A 165 -10.81 -14.20 -10.48
C HIS A 165 -9.41 -13.65 -10.76
N SER A 166 -8.54 -13.67 -9.75
CA SER A 166 -7.14 -13.27 -9.92
C SER A 166 -6.35 -14.34 -10.65
N LEU A 167 -5.60 -13.95 -11.68
CA LEU A 167 -4.72 -14.84 -12.43
C LEU A 167 -3.35 -14.90 -11.73
N THR A 168 -3.17 -15.87 -10.83
CA THR A 168 -1.96 -15.99 -9.98
C THR A 168 -0.66 -16.10 -10.78
N HIS A 169 -0.68 -16.76 -11.94
CA HIS A 169 0.48 -16.87 -12.83
C HIS A 169 0.86 -15.52 -13.49
N SER A 170 -0.07 -14.56 -13.57
CA SER A 170 0.16 -13.23 -14.15
C SER A 170 0.84 -12.26 -13.18
N VAL A 171 0.93 -12.60 -11.90
CA VAL A 171 1.43 -11.71 -10.85
C VAL A 171 2.87 -11.32 -11.15
N SER A 172 3.13 -10.02 -11.16
CA SER A 172 4.47 -9.44 -11.23
C SER A 172 4.66 -8.58 -10.00
N ARG A 173 5.72 -8.82 -9.24
CA ARG A 173 6.01 -8.17 -7.96
C ARG A 173 7.37 -7.49 -8.02
N LEU A 174 7.44 -6.30 -7.44
CA LEU A 174 8.64 -5.49 -7.31
C LEU A 174 8.69 -4.94 -5.88
N ASP A 175 9.73 -5.32 -5.13
CA ASP A 175 10.00 -4.83 -3.77
C ASP A 175 10.67 -3.43 -3.80
N PHE A 176 10.14 -2.55 -4.65
CA PHE A 176 10.53 -1.15 -4.80
C PHE A 176 9.26 -0.31 -4.92
N ALA A 177 9.06 0.63 -4.00
CA ALA A 177 7.85 1.44 -3.92
C ALA A 177 8.11 2.80 -3.24
N GLY A 178 7.09 3.38 -2.60
CA GLY A 178 7.13 4.75 -2.08
C GLY A 178 8.23 5.04 -1.07
N ARG A 179 8.61 4.06 -0.23
CA ARG A 179 9.70 4.16 0.74
C ARG A 179 11.04 4.24 0.04
N ASP A 180 11.25 3.40 -0.96
CA ASP A 180 12.50 3.34 -1.72
C ASP A 180 12.68 4.59 -2.58
N VAL A 181 11.59 5.12 -3.16
CA VAL A 181 11.58 6.42 -3.84
C VAL A 181 11.95 7.55 -2.87
N THR A 182 11.46 7.54 -1.63
CA THR A 182 11.86 8.52 -0.61
C THR A 182 13.36 8.40 -0.29
N MET A 183 13.89 7.18 -0.15
CA MET A 183 15.32 6.97 0.12
C MET A 183 16.20 7.41 -1.06
N TYR A 184 15.76 7.13 -2.29
CA TYR A 184 16.44 7.57 -3.50
C TYR A 184 16.41 9.09 -3.65
N LEU A 185 15.28 9.75 -3.35
CA LEU A 185 15.18 11.20 -3.30
C LEU A 185 16.14 11.80 -2.28
N SER A 186 16.27 11.19 -1.09
CA SER A 186 17.23 11.63 -0.07
C SER A 186 18.67 11.62 -0.61
N ARG A 187 19.04 10.60 -1.39
CA ARG A 187 20.35 10.52 -2.04
C ARG A 187 20.55 11.63 -3.07
N LEU A 188 19.57 11.87 -3.93
CA LEU A 188 19.62 12.93 -4.95
C LEU A 188 19.66 14.34 -4.33
N LEU A 189 18.97 14.55 -3.22
CA LEU A 189 19.02 15.80 -2.46
C LEU A 189 20.40 16.03 -1.85
N MET A 190 21.02 14.97 -1.31
CA MET A 190 22.39 15.01 -0.80
C MET A 190 23.40 15.36 -1.90
N GLU A 191 23.28 14.74 -3.08
CA GLU A 191 24.10 15.08 -4.26
C GLU A 191 23.90 16.54 -4.72
N SER A 192 22.73 17.12 -4.46
CA SER A 192 22.39 18.52 -4.77
C SER A 192 22.79 19.50 -3.65
N GLY A 193 23.44 19.03 -2.58
CA GLY A 193 23.93 19.87 -1.47
C GLY A 193 22.99 19.98 -0.27
N PHE A 194 21.85 19.28 -0.25
CA PHE A 194 20.93 19.28 0.90
C PHE A 194 21.15 18.03 1.77
N SER A 195 21.60 18.21 3.02
CA SER A 195 21.88 17.09 3.92
C SER A 195 20.69 16.78 4.83
N PHE A 196 20.15 15.57 4.69
CA PHE A 196 19.06 15.02 5.51
C PHE A 196 19.53 13.68 6.10
N GLN A 197 20.05 13.68 7.34
CA GLN A 197 20.71 12.50 7.93
C GLN A 197 19.88 11.82 9.03
N SER A 198 18.98 12.56 9.67
CA SER A 198 18.23 12.04 10.80
C SER A 198 16.95 11.30 10.36
N SER A 199 16.42 10.46 11.26
CA SER A 199 15.12 9.81 11.04
C SER A 199 13.97 10.81 10.91
N SER A 200 14.08 11.98 11.56
CA SER A 200 13.13 13.09 11.40
C SER A 200 13.19 13.72 10.01
N ASP A 201 14.39 13.82 9.43
CA ASP A 201 14.59 14.39 8.11
C ASP A 201 13.98 13.52 7.02
N ARG A 202 13.96 12.19 7.20
CA ARG A 202 13.33 11.28 6.25
C ARG A 202 11.85 11.58 6.01
N GLU A 203 11.16 12.08 7.03
CA GLU A 203 9.77 12.50 6.88
C GLU A 203 9.64 13.81 6.10
N ILE A 204 10.59 14.73 6.25
CA ILE A 204 10.66 15.95 5.43
C ILE A 204 10.87 15.56 3.97
N VAL A 205 11.75 14.59 3.69
CA VAL A 205 11.95 14.06 2.34
C VAL A 205 10.69 13.39 1.80
N ARG A 206 9.93 12.67 2.65
CA ARG A 206 8.62 12.10 2.27
C ARG A 206 7.62 13.20 1.93
N ASP A 207 7.56 14.28 2.70
CA ASP A 207 6.67 15.41 2.42
C ASP A 207 7.05 16.15 1.13
N ILE A 208 8.35 16.37 0.88
CA ILE A 208 8.86 16.89 -0.41
C ILE A 208 8.44 15.97 -1.56
N LYS A 209 8.54 14.65 -1.38
CA LYS A 209 8.11 13.66 -2.38
C LYS A 209 6.64 13.83 -2.72
N GLU A 210 5.77 13.90 -1.71
CA GLU A 210 4.32 13.94 -1.90
C GLU A 210 3.83 15.30 -2.41
N SER A 211 4.46 16.40 -1.99
CA SER A 211 4.03 17.76 -2.33
C SER A 211 4.59 18.27 -3.66
N LEU A 212 5.84 17.94 -4.01
CA LEU A 212 6.55 18.58 -5.11
C LEU A 212 6.94 17.66 -6.26
N CYS A 213 7.08 16.35 -6.03
CA CYS A 213 7.54 15.44 -7.06
C CYS A 213 6.45 15.14 -8.11
N TYR A 214 6.88 14.87 -9.33
CA TYR A 214 6.01 14.59 -10.47
C TYR A 214 6.72 13.68 -11.46
N ILE A 215 5.95 13.01 -12.32
CA ILE A 215 6.52 12.23 -13.41
C ILE A 215 6.57 13.10 -14.67
N ALA A 216 7.76 13.25 -15.23
CA ALA A 216 7.96 13.88 -16.52
C ALA A 216 7.45 12.95 -17.64
N LEU A 217 6.79 13.50 -18.66
CA LEU A 217 6.40 12.73 -19.84
C LEU A 217 7.62 12.38 -20.70
N ASP A 218 8.57 13.31 -20.80
CA ASP A 218 9.86 13.11 -21.45
C ASP A 218 10.96 13.70 -20.56
N PRO A 219 11.62 12.87 -19.73
CA PRO A 219 12.66 13.33 -18.80
C PRO A 219 13.82 14.07 -19.48
N LYS A 220 14.07 13.84 -20.78
CA LYS A 220 15.17 14.48 -21.51
C LYS A 220 14.82 15.91 -21.93
N LYS A 221 13.54 16.23 -22.04
CA LYS A 221 13.03 17.57 -22.43
C LYS A 221 12.69 18.45 -21.24
N GLU A 222 12.81 17.94 -20.01
CA GLU A 222 12.51 18.72 -18.82
C GLU A 222 13.48 19.92 -18.67
N PRO A 223 12.96 21.13 -18.36
CA PRO A 223 13.77 22.31 -18.16
C PRO A 223 14.71 22.14 -16.97
N LYS A 224 16.03 22.31 -17.21
CA LYS A 224 17.06 22.15 -16.19
C LYS A 224 17.01 23.21 -15.08
N ASP A 225 16.48 24.38 -15.40
CA ASP A 225 16.42 25.55 -14.50
C ASP A 225 15.11 25.64 -13.71
N LEU A 226 14.21 24.67 -13.87
CA LEU A 226 12.94 24.66 -13.13
C LEU A 226 13.19 24.29 -11.67
N LEU A 227 13.16 25.30 -10.79
CA LEU A 227 13.28 25.16 -9.35
C LEU A 227 11.92 25.34 -8.69
N ARG A 228 11.56 24.45 -7.76
CA ARG A 228 10.40 24.61 -6.88
C ARG A 228 10.85 24.90 -5.46
N ALA A 229 10.17 25.83 -4.80
CA ALA A 229 10.46 26.21 -3.42
C ALA A 229 9.75 25.25 -2.44
N TYR A 230 10.43 24.89 -1.37
CA TYR A 230 9.89 24.13 -0.24
C TYR A 230 10.24 24.84 1.08
N ASN A 231 9.29 24.93 2.01
CA ASN A 231 9.52 25.51 3.34
C ASN A 231 9.87 24.37 4.31
N LEU A 232 11.08 24.40 4.86
CA LEU A 232 11.50 23.51 5.91
C LEU A 232 10.79 23.84 7.23
N PRO A 233 10.69 22.88 8.17
CA PRO A 233 10.04 23.10 9.48
C PRO A 233 10.69 24.19 10.34
N ASP A 234 11.95 24.53 10.09
CA ASP A 234 12.69 25.61 10.74
C ASP A 234 12.38 27.01 10.15
N GLY A 235 11.55 27.07 9.10
CA GLY A 235 11.18 28.29 8.37
C GLY A 235 12.10 28.61 7.18
N ASN A 236 13.19 27.86 6.97
CA ASN A 236 14.09 28.08 5.85
C ASN A 236 13.45 27.63 4.52
N ARG A 237 13.76 28.33 3.44
CA ARG A 237 13.31 27.98 2.09
C ARG A 237 14.42 27.33 1.29
N ILE A 238 14.14 26.15 0.74
CA ILE A 238 15.03 25.45 -0.19
C ILE A 238 14.42 25.44 -1.59
N HIS A 239 15.29 25.46 -2.61
CA HIS A 239 14.91 25.39 -4.01
C HIS A 239 15.40 24.07 -4.60
N ILE A 240 14.48 23.23 -5.03
CA ILE A 240 14.77 21.87 -5.53
C ILE A 240 14.42 21.83 -7.02
N GLY A 241 15.36 21.34 -7.83
CA GLY A 241 15.19 21.19 -9.27
C GLY A 241 15.03 19.73 -9.69
N SER A 242 16.01 19.23 -10.46
CA SER A 242 15.94 17.90 -11.08
C SER A 242 15.65 16.69 -10.18
N PRO A 243 15.98 16.66 -8.86
CA PRO A 243 15.59 15.55 -7.99
C PRO A 243 14.08 15.28 -7.98
N LEU A 244 13.24 16.29 -8.19
CA LEU A 244 11.77 16.19 -8.09
C LEU A 244 11.13 15.28 -9.15
N PHE A 245 11.72 15.20 -10.35
CA PHE A 245 11.23 14.28 -11.39
C PHE A 245 12.11 13.05 -11.54
N LYS A 246 13.41 13.14 -11.20
CA LYS A 246 14.32 11.99 -11.22
C LYS A 246 13.95 10.93 -10.17
N ALA A 247 13.49 11.34 -8.99
CA ALA A 247 13.12 10.38 -7.96
C ALA A 247 11.93 9.50 -8.38
N PRO A 248 10.76 10.03 -8.81
CA PRO A 248 9.67 9.20 -9.33
C PRO A 248 10.01 8.44 -10.62
N GLU A 249 10.95 8.94 -11.45
CA GLU A 249 11.41 8.23 -12.65
C GLU A 249 11.99 6.85 -12.33
N SER A 250 12.49 6.64 -11.11
CA SER A 250 12.96 5.32 -10.66
C SER A 250 11.87 4.23 -10.68
N LEU A 251 10.58 4.59 -10.68
CA LEU A 251 9.49 3.61 -10.87
C LEU A 251 9.44 3.07 -12.31
N PHE A 252 9.83 3.89 -13.29
CA PHE A 252 9.91 3.50 -14.70
C PHE A 252 11.28 2.93 -15.05
N ASN A 253 12.33 3.44 -14.43
CA ASN A 253 13.71 2.97 -14.60
C ASN A 253 14.36 2.66 -13.24
N PRO A 254 14.06 1.49 -12.64
CA PRO A 254 14.60 1.10 -11.33
C PRO A 254 16.13 1.03 -11.30
N SER A 255 16.78 0.83 -12.45
CA SER A 255 18.24 0.78 -12.56
C SER A 255 18.92 2.09 -12.17
N ALA A 256 18.24 3.23 -12.29
CA ALA A 256 18.75 4.51 -11.78
C ALA A 256 18.92 4.53 -10.24
N ALA A 257 18.13 3.72 -9.53
CA ALA A 257 18.22 3.51 -8.09
C ALA A 257 19.08 2.29 -7.71
N GLY A 258 19.66 1.57 -8.70
CA GLY A 258 20.45 0.37 -8.49
C GLY A 258 19.65 -0.93 -8.44
N ILE A 259 18.40 -0.91 -8.89
CA ILE A 259 17.50 -2.07 -8.94
C ILE A 259 17.53 -2.66 -10.37
N THR A 260 17.62 -3.98 -10.49
CA THR A 260 17.78 -4.68 -11.79
C THR A 260 16.45 -5.05 -12.45
N GLU A 261 15.39 -5.05 -11.65
CA GLU A 261 14.05 -5.45 -11.98
C GLU A 261 13.38 -4.45 -12.95
N PRO A 262 12.39 -4.90 -13.74
CA PRO A 262 11.71 -4.04 -14.70
C PRO A 262 10.88 -2.95 -14.00
N GLY A 263 10.78 -1.79 -14.63
CA GLY A 263 9.88 -0.72 -14.20
C GLY A 263 8.41 -1.06 -14.37
N ILE A 264 7.55 -0.23 -13.79
CA ILE A 264 6.11 -0.48 -13.66
C ILE A 264 5.38 -0.70 -15.00
N HIS A 265 5.79 -0.03 -16.07
CA HIS A 265 5.22 -0.20 -17.41
C HIS A 265 5.48 -1.61 -17.95
N ASN A 266 6.70 -2.11 -17.80
CA ASN A 266 7.08 -3.46 -18.18
C ASN A 266 6.44 -4.51 -17.27
N MET A 267 6.21 -4.21 -16.00
CA MET A 267 5.47 -5.10 -15.09
C MET A 267 4.03 -5.33 -15.56
N VAL A 268 3.32 -4.26 -15.93
CA VAL A 268 1.94 -4.35 -16.47
C VAL A 268 1.93 -5.14 -17.77
N LEU A 269 2.82 -4.82 -18.70
CA LEU A 269 2.94 -5.55 -19.97
C LEU A 269 3.29 -7.03 -19.76
N SER A 270 4.16 -7.34 -18.82
CA SER A 270 4.53 -8.72 -18.48
C SER A 270 3.33 -9.48 -17.92
N SER A 271 2.56 -8.87 -17.02
CA SER A 271 1.33 -9.47 -16.48
C SER A 271 0.32 -9.78 -17.59
N ILE A 272 0.11 -8.87 -18.54
CA ILE A 272 -0.78 -9.10 -19.69
C ILE A 272 -0.23 -10.19 -20.60
N LYS A 273 1.07 -10.16 -20.93
CA LYS A 273 1.71 -11.14 -21.82
C LYS A 273 1.70 -12.57 -21.27
N LYS A 274 1.68 -12.73 -19.94
CA LYS A 274 1.55 -14.04 -19.27
C LYS A 274 0.14 -14.62 -19.38
N CYS A 275 -0.86 -13.80 -19.70
CA CYS A 275 -2.25 -14.22 -19.86
C CYS A 275 -2.55 -14.67 -21.29
N ASP A 276 -3.67 -15.39 -21.46
CA ASP A 276 -4.15 -15.82 -22.77
C ASP A 276 -4.51 -14.64 -23.68
N LYS A 277 -4.23 -14.78 -24.98
CA LYS A 277 -4.40 -13.69 -25.97
C LYS A 277 -5.86 -13.21 -26.09
N ASP A 278 -6.81 -14.10 -25.84
CA ASP A 278 -8.24 -13.79 -25.98
C ASP A 278 -8.70 -12.72 -24.99
N ILE A 279 -8.05 -12.62 -23.83
CA ILE A 279 -8.38 -11.63 -22.80
C ILE A 279 -7.54 -10.36 -22.89
N HIS A 280 -6.52 -10.30 -23.76
CA HIS A 280 -5.60 -9.16 -23.85
C HIS A 280 -6.33 -7.85 -24.14
N ARG A 281 -7.32 -7.87 -25.03
CA ARG A 281 -8.10 -6.67 -25.36
C ARG A 281 -8.76 -6.07 -24.13
N ASP A 282 -9.37 -6.92 -23.30
CA ASP A 282 -10.10 -6.49 -22.11
C ASP A 282 -9.14 -6.06 -21.00
N LEU A 283 -7.95 -6.70 -20.91
CA LEU A 283 -6.88 -6.31 -19.99
C LEU A 283 -6.24 -4.97 -20.35
N PHE A 284 -5.92 -4.73 -21.62
CA PHE A 284 -5.37 -3.44 -22.10
C PHE A 284 -6.38 -2.30 -21.96
N GLY A 285 -7.67 -2.58 -22.16
CA GLY A 285 -8.75 -1.62 -22.00
C GLY A 285 -9.09 -1.28 -20.54
N ASN A 286 -8.52 -1.99 -19.56
CA ASN A 286 -8.86 -1.81 -18.14
C ASN A 286 -7.61 -1.92 -17.25
N VAL A 287 -6.67 -0.98 -17.38
CA VAL A 287 -5.51 -0.88 -16.49
C VAL A 287 -5.84 0.06 -15.33
N VAL A 288 -6.02 -0.45 -14.11
CA VAL A 288 -6.41 0.34 -12.94
C VAL A 288 -5.20 0.64 -12.05
N LEU A 289 -5.03 1.91 -11.70
CA LEU A 289 -4.00 2.36 -10.76
C LEU A 289 -4.52 2.39 -9.32
N ALA A 290 -3.74 1.81 -8.40
CA ALA A 290 -4.00 1.82 -6.98
C ALA A 290 -2.74 2.13 -6.16
N GLY A 291 -2.92 2.55 -4.91
CA GLY A 291 -1.82 2.79 -3.97
C GLY A 291 -1.23 4.19 -4.04
N GLY A 292 -0.60 4.61 -2.94
CA GLY A 292 -0.14 5.99 -2.73
C GLY A 292 0.97 6.44 -3.69
N SER A 293 1.83 5.54 -4.15
CA SER A 293 2.91 5.88 -5.09
C SER A 293 2.41 6.06 -6.53
N THR A 294 1.14 5.77 -6.80
CA THR A 294 0.48 6.14 -8.06
C THR A 294 -0.17 7.53 -8.00
N LEU A 295 0.01 8.28 -6.92
CA LEU A 295 -0.49 9.65 -6.80
C LEU A 295 0.36 10.70 -7.53
N PHE A 296 1.58 10.34 -7.96
CA PHE A 296 2.43 11.25 -8.71
C PHE A 296 1.71 11.83 -9.93
N THR A 297 1.85 13.14 -10.12
CA THR A 297 1.29 13.84 -11.27
C THR A 297 1.81 13.22 -12.57
N ASN A 298 0.91 13.05 -13.55
CA ASN A 298 1.15 12.46 -14.87
C ASN A 298 1.49 10.96 -14.93
N ILE A 299 1.46 10.21 -13.81
CA ILE A 299 1.82 8.78 -13.87
C ILE A 299 0.99 7.98 -14.88
N HIS A 300 -0.31 8.24 -14.95
CA HIS A 300 -1.23 7.52 -15.84
C HIS A 300 -0.94 7.82 -17.31
N CYS A 301 -0.66 9.10 -17.64
CA CYS A 301 -0.26 9.51 -18.99
C CYS A 301 1.07 8.89 -19.39
N ARG A 302 2.09 8.94 -18.51
CA ARG A 302 3.41 8.35 -18.79
C ARG A 302 3.31 6.84 -18.96
N LEU A 303 2.57 6.16 -18.09
CA LEU A 303 2.36 4.71 -18.17
C LEU A 303 1.67 4.32 -19.48
N MET A 304 0.63 5.04 -19.87
CA MET A 304 -0.07 4.81 -21.12
C MET A 304 0.85 4.98 -22.33
N ASN A 305 1.66 6.04 -22.37
CA ASN A 305 2.60 6.30 -23.47
C ASN A 305 3.67 5.19 -23.58
N GLU A 306 4.32 4.83 -22.46
CA GLU A 306 5.34 3.77 -22.41
C GLU A 306 4.78 2.42 -22.86
N MET A 307 3.55 2.10 -22.46
CA MET A 307 2.88 0.87 -22.90
C MET A 307 2.52 0.93 -24.39
N GLN A 308 2.02 2.07 -24.88
CA GLN A 308 1.59 2.22 -26.27
C GLN A 308 2.76 2.09 -27.25
N GLU A 309 3.96 2.55 -26.87
CA GLU A 309 5.18 2.41 -27.67
C GLU A 309 5.63 0.95 -27.85
N GLN A 310 5.27 0.07 -26.92
CA GLN A 310 5.69 -1.35 -26.91
C GLN A 310 4.64 -2.32 -27.47
N VAL A 311 3.44 -1.84 -27.77
CA VAL A 311 2.32 -2.66 -28.22
C VAL A 311 2.00 -2.35 -29.69
N ALA A 312 1.49 -3.35 -30.42
CA ALA A 312 1.14 -3.21 -31.83
C ALA A 312 0.15 -2.06 -32.08
N SER A 313 0.33 -1.35 -33.20
CA SER A 313 -0.56 -0.27 -33.64
C SER A 313 -1.99 -0.78 -33.77
N GLY A 314 -2.92 -0.18 -33.03
CA GLY A 314 -4.35 -0.55 -33.02
C GLY A 314 -4.86 -1.11 -31.70
N VAL A 315 -3.99 -1.52 -30.77
CA VAL A 315 -4.42 -1.85 -29.41
C VAL A 315 -4.71 -0.55 -28.66
N GLN A 316 -5.94 -0.41 -28.15
CA GLN A 316 -6.34 0.70 -27.30
C GLN A 316 -6.00 0.38 -25.85
N ILE A 317 -5.14 1.21 -25.25
CA ILE A 317 -4.76 1.10 -23.85
C ILE A 317 -5.51 2.16 -23.07
N HIS A 318 -6.19 1.75 -22.01
CA HIS A 318 -6.90 2.67 -21.13
C HIS A 318 -6.43 2.51 -19.69
N VAL A 319 -5.83 3.57 -19.16
CA VAL A 319 -5.32 3.63 -17.79
C VAL A 319 -6.29 4.44 -16.92
N LEU A 320 -6.97 3.76 -16.03
CA LEU A 320 -7.89 4.31 -15.04
C LEU A 320 -7.11 4.72 -13.79
N ALA A 321 -7.19 6.01 -13.43
CA ALA A 321 -6.58 6.56 -12.22
C ALA A 321 -7.64 7.23 -11.33
N PRO A 322 -8.38 6.46 -10.51
CA PRO A 322 -9.37 7.03 -9.60
C PRO A 322 -8.74 8.10 -8.68
N PRO A 323 -9.44 9.20 -8.34
CA PRO A 323 -8.90 10.23 -7.46
C PRO A 323 -8.61 9.68 -6.05
N GLU A 324 -9.51 8.83 -5.53
CA GLU A 324 -9.41 8.20 -4.21
C GLU A 324 -8.54 6.93 -4.20
N ARG A 325 -7.61 6.78 -5.16
CA ARG A 325 -6.86 5.53 -5.37
C ARG A 325 -5.92 5.11 -4.24
N ILE A 326 -5.65 6.01 -3.30
CA ILE A 326 -4.97 5.71 -2.03
C ILE A 326 -5.83 4.86 -1.08
N HIS A 327 -7.15 4.82 -1.32
CA HIS A 327 -8.14 4.08 -0.53
C HIS A 327 -8.84 2.98 -1.33
N SER A 328 -8.50 2.75 -2.62
CA SER A 328 -9.18 1.78 -3.49
C SER A 328 -9.28 0.38 -2.89
N SER A 329 -8.20 -0.16 -2.33
CA SER A 329 -8.18 -1.47 -1.66
C SER A 329 -9.21 -1.53 -0.51
N TRP A 330 -9.24 -0.48 0.32
CA TRP A 330 -10.17 -0.41 1.44
C TRP A 330 -11.62 -0.23 0.98
N ILE A 331 -11.88 0.63 0.00
CA ILE A 331 -13.21 0.88 -0.58
C ILE A 331 -13.76 -0.42 -1.18
N GLY A 332 -12.94 -1.15 -1.95
CA GLY A 332 -13.31 -2.45 -2.50
C GLY A 332 -13.64 -3.47 -1.42
N GLY A 333 -12.88 -3.48 -0.31
CA GLY A 333 -13.18 -4.31 0.85
C GLY A 333 -14.49 -3.93 1.54
N SER A 334 -14.79 -2.64 1.64
CA SER A 334 -16.06 -2.11 2.17
C SER A 334 -17.26 -2.53 1.33
N ILE A 335 -17.13 -2.43 0.00
CA ILE A 335 -18.14 -2.89 -0.97
C ILE A 335 -18.32 -4.40 -0.85
N LEU A 336 -17.24 -5.18 -0.98
CA LEU A 336 -17.28 -6.65 -0.97
C LEU A 336 -17.92 -7.18 0.32
N ALA A 337 -17.49 -6.67 1.49
CA ALA A 337 -18.02 -7.10 2.78
C ALA A 337 -19.47 -6.65 3.06
N SER A 338 -20.02 -5.75 2.24
CA SER A 338 -21.42 -5.32 2.32
C SER A 338 -22.37 -6.18 1.46
N LEU A 339 -21.84 -6.99 0.54
CA LEU A 339 -22.63 -7.84 -0.34
C LEU A 339 -23.23 -9.04 0.43
N GLN A 340 -24.51 -9.32 0.21
CA GLN A 340 -25.16 -10.49 0.83
C GLN A 340 -24.56 -11.82 0.35
N SER A 341 -24.18 -11.91 -0.93
CA SER A 341 -23.51 -13.07 -1.52
C SER A 341 -22.16 -13.38 -0.85
N PHE A 342 -21.52 -12.39 -0.24
CA PHE A 342 -20.25 -12.56 0.45
C PHE A 342 -20.38 -13.33 1.77
N ALA A 343 -21.59 -13.49 2.31
CA ALA A 343 -21.83 -14.16 3.59
C ALA A 343 -21.30 -15.62 3.65
N GLN A 344 -21.19 -16.30 2.50
CA GLN A 344 -20.73 -17.69 2.43
C GLN A 344 -19.19 -17.83 2.39
N LEU A 345 -18.48 -16.77 2.03
CA LEU A 345 -17.03 -16.76 1.87
C LEU A 345 -16.27 -16.55 3.18
N TRP A 346 -16.94 -16.09 4.23
CA TRP A 346 -16.35 -15.95 5.55
C TRP A 346 -15.83 -17.29 6.08
N VAL A 347 -14.65 -17.24 6.69
CA VAL A 347 -14.17 -18.30 7.59
C VAL A 347 -14.72 -17.99 8.97
N THR A 348 -15.52 -18.89 9.54
CA THR A 348 -16.09 -18.74 10.87
C THR A 348 -15.16 -19.27 11.96
N ALA A 349 -15.33 -18.81 13.20
CA ALA A 349 -14.60 -19.33 14.35
C ALA A 349 -14.83 -20.84 14.55
N ASN A 350 -16.01 -21.36 14.20
CA ASN A 350 -16.30 -22.80 14.26
C ASN A 350 -15.48 -23.57 13.22
N GLU A 351 -15.46 -23.10 11.97
CA GLU A 351 -14.64 -23.73 10.92
C GLU A 351 -13.15 -23.72 11.27
N TYR A 352 -12.67 -22.63 11.88
CA TYR A 352 -11.31 -22.53 12.39
C TYR A 352 -11.02 -23.51 13.53
N ASN A 353 -11.92 -23.65 14.52
CA ASN A 353 -11.73 -24.60 15.61
C ASN A 353 -11.71 -26.06 15.13
N GLU A 354 -12.43 -26.38 14.05
CA GLU A 354 -12.47 -27.72 13.47
C GLU A 354 -11.26 -28.05 12.59
N HIS A 355 -10.78 -27.07 11.80
CA HIS A 355 -9.80 -27.30 10.75
C HIS A 355 -8.43 -26.60 10.98
N GLY A 356 -8.31 -25.81 12.03
CA GLY A 356 -7.14 -24.98 12.31
C GLY A 356 -6.97 -23.81 11.35
N SER A 357 -5.79 -23.19 11.39
CA SER A 357 -5.44 -22.01 10.59
C SER A 357 -5.42 -22.24 9.08
N ALA A 358 -5.14 -23.48 8.64
CA ALA A 358 -5.09 -23.85 7.23
C ALA A 358 -6.44 -23.71 6.49
N VAL A 359 -7.55 -23.61 7.22
CA VAL A 359 -8.89 -23.38 6.63
C VAL A 359 -8.95 -22.12 5.76
N ILE A 360 -8.09 -21.14 6.06
CA ILE A 360 -8.06 -19.87 5.34
C ILE A 360 -7.71 -20.06 3.87
N HIS A 361 -6.88 -21.05 3.53
CA HIS A 361 -6.47 -21.32 2.14
C HIS A 361 -7.58 -21.97 1.31
N ARG A 362 -8.69 -22.41 1.92
CA ARG A 362 -9.83 -22.98 1.18
C ARG A 362 -10.75 -21.89 0.62
N LYS A 363 -10.88 -20.76 1.33
CA LYS A 363 -11.83 -19.68 1.01
C LYS A 363 -11.18 -18.36 0.58
N CYS A 364 -9.95 -18.08 1.00
CA CYS A 364 -9.29 -16.79 0.81
C CYS A 364 -8.20 -16.81 -0.28
N LEU A 365 -8.47 -17.44 -1.44
CA LEU A 365 -7.53 -17.55 -2.57
C LEU A 365 -7.71 -16.40 -3.57
#